data_AF-A0A0V0X2S0-F1
#
_entry.id   AF-A0A0V0X2S0-F1
#
_cell.length_a   1.000
_cell.length_b   1.000
_cell.length_c   1.000
_cell.angle_alpha   90.00
_cell.angle_beta   90.00
_cell.angle_gamma   90.00
#
_symmetry.space_group_name_H-M   'P 1'
#
loop_
_entity.id
_entity.type
_entity.pdbx_description
1 polymer ?
#
loop_
_entity_poly.entity_id
_entity_poly.type
_entity_poly.pdbx_seq_one_letter_code
_entity_poly.pdbx_strand_id
1 'polypeptide(L)' 'MEKTVQRIFSDVVNAINDESAFVGKVFGKIEQKSGRSRYQAAIFLACVICILVAVYNPAQR' A
#
# COMPACT_ATOMS: atom_id res chain seq x y z
N MET A 1 -14.99 2.29 -16.83
CA MET A 1 -14.14 1.53 -15.88
C MET A 1 -12.97 2.35 -15.37
N GLU A 2 -12.28 3.14 -16.21
CA GLU A 2 -11.12 3.95 -15.82
C GLU A 2 -11.37 4.90 -14.63
N LYS A 3 -12.52 5.59 -14.62
CA LYS A 3 -12.87 6.51 -13.51
C LYS A 3 -13.09 5.81 -12.17
N THR A 4 -13.56 4.57 -12.17
CA THR A 4 -13.77 3.78 -10.95
C THR A 4 -12.44 3.36 -10.35
N VAL A 5 -11.52 2.88 -11.18
CA VAL A 5 -10.18 2.47 -10.75
C VAL A 5 -9.39 3.66 -10.21
N GLN A 6 -9.41 4.80 -10.91
CA GLN A 6 -8.74 6.02 -10.43
C GLN A 6 -9.30 6.54 -9.11
N ARG A 7 -10.62 6.43 -8.90
CA ARG A 7 -11.26 6.82 -7.64
C ARG A 7 -10.83 5.90 -6.50
N ILE A 8 -10.78 4.58 -6.73
CA ILE A 8 -10.27 3.61 -5.75
C ILE A 8 -8.80 3.88 -5.41
N PHE A 9 -7.96 4.16 -6.41
CA PHE A 9 -6.56 4.53 -6.18
C PHE A 9 -6.43 5.80 -5.34
N SER A 10 -7.24 6.82 -5.63
CA SER A 10 -7.24 8.07 -4.85
C SER A 10 -7.68 7.83 -3.40
N ASP A 11 -8.70 6.98 -3.18
CA ASP A 11 -9.19 6.62 -1.85
C ASP A 11 -8.10 5.91 -1.02
N VAL A 12 -7.41 4.95 -1.65
CA VAL A 12 -6.29 4.22 -1.03
C VAL A 12 -5.13 5.16 -0.72
N VAL A 13 -4.76 6.05 -1.65
CA VAL A 13 -3.70 7.05 -1.43
C VAL A 13 -4.09 7.98 -0.29
N ASN A 14 -5.35 8.43 -0.22
CA ASN A 14 -5.84 9.25 0.88
C ASN A 14 -5.76 8.51 2.22
N ALA A 15 -6.17 7.24 2.28
CA ALA A 15 -6.09 6.43 3.50
C ALA A 15 -4.65 6.17 3.97
N ILE A 16 -3.68 6.16 3.05
CA ILE A 16 -2.25 6.03 3.36
C ILE A 16 -1.68 7.36 3.86
N ASN A 17 -2.10 8.47 3.26
CA ASN A 17 -1.64 9.81 3.62
C ASN A 17 -2.30 10.33 4.90
N ASP A 18 -3.49 9.82 5.23
CA ASP A 18 -4.20 10.13 6.47
C ASP A 18 -3.49 9.49 7.67
N GLU A 19 -2.81 10.32 8.43
CA GLU A 19 -2.00 9.93 9.59
C GLU A 19 -2.84 9.48 10.79
N SER A 20 -4.14 9.79 10.81
CA SER A 20 -5.08 9.34 11.84
C SER A 20 -5.59 7.93 11.58
N ALA A 21 -5.69 7.54 10.31
CA ALA A 21 -6.07 6.21 9.87
C ALA A 21 -5.05 5.15 10.31
N PHE A 22 -5.54 3.93 10.53
CA PHE A 22 -4.70 2.80 10.94
C PHE A 22 -3.56 2.55 9.94
N VAL A 23 -3.86 2.68 8.63
CA VAL A 23 -2.90 2.50 7.54
C VAL A 23 -1.80 3.57 7.61
N GLY A 24 -2.16 4.85 7.71
CA GLY A 24 -1.18 5.93 7.89
C GLY A 24 -0.35 5.82 9.17
N LYS A 25 -0.90 5.32 10.29
CA LYS A 25 -0.12 5.04 11.51
C LYS A 25 0.89 3.90 11.34
N VAL A 26 0.51 2.83 10.65
CA VAL A 26 1.41 1.71 10.34
C VAL A 26 2.52 2.18 9.41
N PHE A 27 2.18 2.92 8.35
CA PHE A 27 3.17 3.48 7.44
C PHE A 27 4.04 4.56 8.08
N GLY A 28 3.51 5.38 8.97
CA GLY A 28 4.27 6.34 9.76
C GLY A 28 5.25 5.65 10.72
N LYS A 29 4.85 4.55 11.36
CA LYS A 29 5.79 3.71 12.14
C LYS A 29 6.87 3.09 11.27
N ILE A 30 6.54 2.63 10.06
CA ILE A 30 7.52 2.07 9.11
C ILE A 30 8.47 3.17 8.61
N GLU A 31 7.94 4.36 8.28
CA GLU A 31 8.72 5.54 7.90
C GLU A 31 9.70 5.93 9.01
N GLN A 32 9.23 6.02 10.25
CA GLN A 32 10.06 6.36 11.40
C GLN A 32 11.13 5.30 11.70
N LYS A 33 10.83 4.02 11.50
CA LYS A 33 11.76 2.91 11.77
C LYS A 33 12.78 2.69 10.65
N SER A 34 12.40 2.95 9.39
CA SER A 34 13.25 2.79 8.21
C SER A 34 13.87 4.08 7.69
N GLY A 35 13.46 5.25 8.18
CA GLY A 35 13.88 6.56 7.66
C GLY A 35 13.41 6.84 6.23
N ARG A 36 12.43 6.09 5.72
CA ARG A 36 11.93 6.14 4.33
C ARG A 36 10.58 6.80 4.25
N SER A 37 10.36 7.67 3.27
CA SER A 37 9.08 8.35 3.05
C SER A 37 7.89 7.36 3.00
N ARG A 38 6.75 7.74 3.57
CA ARG A 38 5.46 7.02 3.61
C ARG A 38 5.05 6.46 2.26
N TYR A 39 5.23 7.23 1.20
CA TYR A 39 4.96 6.78 -0.17
C TYR A 39 5.85 5.61 -0.58
N GLN A 40 7.12 5.65 -0.21
CA GLN A 40 8.09 4.61 -0.55
C GLN A 40 7.78 3.32 0.23
N ALA A 41 7.36 3.44 1.48
CA ALA A 41 6.89 2.31 2.27
C ALA A 41 5.62 1.69 1.67
N ALA A 42 4.67 2.51 1.21
CA ALA A 42 3.45 2.04 0.54
C ALA A 42 3.72 1.28 -0.76
N ILE A 43 4.63 1.81 -1.60
CA ILE A 43 5.08 1.13 -2.82
C ILE A 43 5.74 -0.21 -2.48
N PHE A 44 6.57 -0.24 -1.43
CA PHE A 44 7.21 -1.48 -0.98
C PHE A 44 6.18 -2.52 -0.52
N LEU A 45 5.18 -2.09 0.24
CA LEU A 45 4.12 -2.98 0.72
C LEU A 45 3.28 -3.53 -0.44
N ALA A 46 2.94 -2.68 -1.41
CA ALA A 46 2.23 -3.10 -2.62
C ALA A 46 3.05 -4.14 -3.43
N CYS A 47 4.35 -3.91 -3.61
CA CYS A 47 5.24 -4.88 -4.25
C CYS A 47 5.29 -6.21 -3.50
N VAL A 48 5.41 -6.19 -2.17
CA VAL A 48 5.42 -7.42 -1.35
C VAL A 48 4.11 -8.17 -1.48
N ILE A 49 2.97 -7.48 -1.46
CA ILE A 49 1.64 -8.09 -1.65
C ILE A 49 1.54 -8.70 -3.05
N CYS A 50 1.97 -8.00 -4.11
CA CYS A 50 1.96 -8.54 -5.47
C CYS A 50 2.83 -9.81 -5.60
N ILE A 51 4.01 -9.83 -5.00
CA ILE A 51 4.89 -11.01 -5.00
C ILE A 51 4.25 -12.16 -4.22
N LEU A 52 3.70 -11.88 -3.03
CA LEU A 52 2.99 -12.88 -2.23
C LEU A 52 1.80 -13.46 -2.99
N VAL A 53 0.99 -12.61 -3.62
CA VAL A 53 -0.09 -13.08 -4.48
C VAL A 53 0.47 -13.92 -5.61
N ALA A 54 1.52 -13.49 -6.32
CA ALA A 54 2.09 -14.28 -7.42
C ALA A 54 2.63 -15.66 -6.97
N VAL A 55 3.27 -15.73 -5.80
CA VAL A 55 3.84 -16.97 -5.23
C VAL A 55 2.76 -17.89 -4.66
N TYR A 56 1.75 -17.32 -4.00
CA TYR A 56 0.67 -18.07 -3.35
C TYR A 56 -0.58 -18.21 -4.21
N ASN A 57 -0.62 -17.67 -5.43
CA ASN A 57 -1.78 -17.79 -6.30
C ASN A 57 -1.95 -19.27 -6.69
N PRO A 58 -3.00 -19.95 -6.22
CA PRO A 58 -3.24 -21.35 -6.56
C PRO A 58 -3.56 -21.54 -8.04
N ALA A 59 -3.85 -20.47 -8.79
CA ALA A 59 -4.08 -20.55 -10.24
C ALA A 59 -2.82 -20.87 -11.07
N GLN A 60 -1.62 -20.87 -10.46
CA GLN A 60 -0.35 -21.23 -11.11
C GLN A 60 0.17 -22.63 -10.70
N ARG A 61 -0.58 -23.41 -9.89
CA ARG A 61 -0.17 -24.75 -9.45
C ARG A 61 -1.08 -25.85 -10.00
#